data_AF-A0A444TZS6-F1
#
_entry.id   AF-A0A444TZS6-F1
#
_cell.length_a   1.000
_cell.length_b   1.000
_cell.length_c   1.000
_cell.angle_alpha   90.00
_cell.angle_beta   90.00
_cell.angle_gamma   90.00
#
_symmetry.space_group_name_H-M   'P 1'
#
loop_
_entity.id
_entity.type
_entity.pdbx_description
1 polymer ?
#
loop_
_entity_poly.entity_id
_entity_poly.type
_entity_poly.pdbx_seq_one_letter_code
_entity_poly.pdbx_strand_id
1 'polypeptide(L)'
;MDMSEVFAFHLDRILGLNRSVPAVCRRFTPFQDGHPCPVILWDSSLSPADNEAQSTVYNRLDRNCCGFKPRKEDTCVERGLYLKCDDQDNIELVHIIQRKLDPRHLVFIDNRGYFDRGEDNLDFKLLKGIKELPESAVSVLKSQRLRERLLQSLFLDKVYWESQGGRQGIEKLIDVIERRAKILLTYINAHGIKVIPMNE
;
A
#
# COMPACT_ATOMS: atom_id res chain seq x y z
N MET A 1 8.03 -1.05 14.16
CA MET A 1 7.07 -0.62 13.12
C MET A 1 7.76 -0.77 11.78
N ASP A 2 7.07 -1.33 10.78
CA ASP A 2 7.59 -1.45 9.42
C ASP A 2 7.61 -0.06 8.78
N MET A 3 8.78 0.38 8.31
CA MET A 3 8.94 1.70 7.66
C MET A 3 8.05 1.85 6.43
N SER A 4 7.70 0.73 5.79
CA SER A 4 6.77 0.70 4.66
C SER A 4 5.37 1.18 5.04
N GLU A 5 4.91 0.90 6.27
CA GLU A 5 3.59 1.35 6.73
C GLU A 5 3.52 2.87 6.88
N VAL A 6 4.60 3.47 7.40
CA VAL A 6 4.72 4.94 7.53
C VAL A 6 4.73 5.58 6.15
N PHE A 7 5.50 5.04 5.21
CA PHE A 7 5.51 5.53 3.84
C PHE A 7 4.13 5.41 3.16
N ALA A 8 3.49 4.25 3.29
CA ALA A 8 2.16 3.99 2.75
C ALA A 8 1.14 5.01 3.28
N PHE A 9 1.18 5.32 4.58
CA PHE A 9 0.33 6.35 5.18
C PHE A 9 0.51 7.72 4.53
N HIS A 10 1.76 8.17 4.38
CA HIS A 10 2.03 9.47 3.76
C HIS A 10 1.63 9.51 2.29
N LEU A 11 1.87 8.43 1.54
CA LEU A 11 1.47 8.34 0.13
C LEU A 11 -0.05 8.37 -0.02
N ASP A 12 -0.78 7.57 0.75
CA ASP A 12 -2.24 7.51 0.75
C ASP A 12 -2.87 8.88 1.04
N ARG A 13 -2.32 9.62 2.03
CA ARG A 13 -2.75 10.98 2.35
C ARG A 13 -2.55 11.95 1.19
N ILE A 14 -1.43 11.86 0.47
CA ILE A 14 -1.11 12.75 -0.66
C ILE A 14 -1.98 12.45 -1.87
N LEU A 15 -2.32 11.17 -2.08
CA LEU A 15 -3.22 10.73 -3.14
C LEU A 15 -4.70 10.94 -2.80
N GLY A 16 -5.03 11.15 -1.52
CA GLY A 16 -6.41 11.38 -1.07
C GLY A 16 -7.27 10.12 -1.13
N LEU A 17 -6.66 8.93 -1.01
CA LEU A 17 -7.36 7.65 -1.09
C LEU A 17 -8.00 7.24 0.24
N ASN A 18 -7.44 7.72 1.36
CA ASN A 18 -7.91 7.45 2.73
C ASN A 18 -8.07 5.95 3.01
N ARG A 19 -7.15 5.12 2.51
CA ARG A 19 -7.17 3.66 2.72
C ARG A 19 -6.24 3.25 3.84
N SER A 20 -5.27 4.07 4.21
CA SER A 20 -4.29 3.77 5.24
C SER A 20 -4.67 4.40 6.58
N VAL A 21 -4.28 3.74 7.65
CA VAL A 21 -4.39 4.25 9.02
C VAL A 21 -3.19 5.12 9.36
N PRO A 22 -3.36 6.11 10.26
CA PRO A 22 -2.24 6.84 10.84
C PRO A 22 -1.17 5.90 11.40
N ALA A 23 0.00 5.91 10.77
CA ALA A 23 1.19 5.20 11.23
C ALA A 23 2.20 6.23 11.75
N VAL A 24 2.81 5.95 12.90
CA VAL A 24 3.81 6.84 13.50
C VAL A 24 5.08 6.08 13.79
N CYS A 25 6.19 6.49 13.19
CA CYS A 25 7.48 5.93 13.53
C CYS A 25 7.93 6.46 14.92
N ARG A 26 7.54 5.77 16.00
CA ARG A 26 8.04 6.09 17.35
C ARG A 26 9.01 5.00 17.81
N ARG A 27 10.13 5.42 18.41
CA ARG A 27 10.91 4.58 19.32
C ARG A 27 10.08 4.41 20.59
N PHE A 28 9.39 3.29 20.73
CA PHE A 28 8.77 2.91 22.00
C PHE A 28 9.83 2.18 22.83
N THR A 29 10.02 2.61 24.08
CA THR A 29 10.71 1.81 25.10
C THR A 29 9.78 0.67 25.55
N PRO A 30 10.31 -0.52 25.88
CA PRO A 30 9.49 -1.71 26.09
C PRO A 30 8.89 -1.75 27.50
N PHE A 31 7.56 -1.86 27.63
CA PHE A 31 6.81 -2.44 28.77
C PHE A 31 5.36 -2.68 28.28
N GLN A 32 4.68 -3.83 28.42
CA GLN A 32 4.93 -5.18 28.95
C GLN A 32 4.98 -6.21 27.78
N ASP A 33 5.59 -7.38 27.99
CA ASP A 33 5.68 -8.52 27.04
C ASP A 33 6.46 -8.32 25.72
N GLY A 34 7.26 -7.25 25.62
CA GLY A 34 8.38 -7.18 24.66
C GLY A 34 8.00 -7.04 23.18
N HIS A 35 6.72 -6.88 22.83
CA HIS A 35 6.27 -6.69 21.44
C HIS A 35 5.75 -5.27 21.21
N PRO A 36 6.34 -4.48 20.30
CA PRO A 36 5.82 -3.16 19.96
C PRO A 36 4.51 -3.28 19.17
N CYS A 37 3.40 -2.75 19.72
CA CYS A 37 2.13 -2.64 19.00
C CYS A 37 2.10 -1.40 18.10
N PRO A 38 1.79 -1.53 16.80
CA PRO A 38 1.51 -0.40 15.93
C PRO A 38 0.32 0.42 16.45
N VAL A 39 0.38 1.75 16.32
CA VAL A 39 -0.71 2.69 16.69
C VAL A 39 -2.05 2.32 16.03
N ILE A 40 -1.98 1.64 14.88
CA ILE A 40 -3.08 1.08 14.09
C ILE A 40 -4.05 0.23 14.92
N LEU A 41 -3.56 -0.51 15.92
CA LEU A 41 -4.37 -1.44 16.74
C LEU A 41 -5.22 -0.74 17.82
N TRP A 42 -5.15 0.59 17.92
CA TRP A 42 -5.86 1.36 18.96
C TRP A 42 -7.08 2.13 18.43
N ASP A 43 -7.39 2.08 17.13
CA ASP A 43 -8.57 2.73 16.57
C ASP A 43 -9.83 1.87 16.82
N SER A 44 -10.64 2.28 17.79
CA SER A 44 -11.88 1.59 18.20
C SER A 44 -12.99 1.61 17.14
N SER A 45 -12.86 2.45 16.11
CA SER A 45 -13.78 2.49 14.96
C SER A 45 -13.54 1.37 13.95
N LEU A 46 -12.43 0.65 14.09
CA LEU A 46 -12.07 -0.50 13.27
C LEU A 46 -12.68 -1.79 13.85
N SER A 47 -13.31 -2.59 13.00
CA SER A 47 -13.68 -3.98 13.30
C SER A 47 -13.09 -4.90 12.24
N PRO A 48 -12.71 -6.15 12.60
CA PRO A 48 -12.53 -7.19 11.60
C PRO A 48 -13.73 -7.18 10.67
N ALA A 49 -13.52 -7.21 9.36
CA ALA A 49 -14.63 -7.36 8.43
C ALA A 49 -15.30 -8.72 8.74
N ASP A 50 -16.60 -8.72 9.01
CA ASP A 50 -17.34 -9.95 9.29
C ASP A 50 -17.26 -10.90 8.09
N ASN A 51 -17.15 -12.20 8.37
CA ASN A 51 -17.02 -13.27 7.36
C ASN A 51 -18.22 -13.38 6.39
N GLU A 52 -19.29 -12.60 6.60
CA GLU A 52 -20.54 -12.66 5.82
C GLU A 52 -20.78 -11.44 4.90
N ALA A 53 -19.85 -10.48 4.84
CA ALA A 53 -19.86 -9.45 3.80
C ALA A 53 -18.94 -9.85 2.63
N GLN A 54 -19.45 -10.69 1.72
CA GLN A 54 -18.85 -10.88 0.40
C GLN A 54 -18.69 -9.50 -0.30
N SER A 55 -17.47 -9.06 -0.57
CA SER A 55 -17.20 -7.99 -1.56
C SER A 55 -15.72 -7.91 -1.92
N THR A 56 -15.43 -8.35 -3.14
CA THR A 56 -14.14 -8.39 -3.84
C THR A 56 -13.49 -7.01 -4.04
N VAL A 57 -12.16 -6.93 -3.86
CA VAL A 57 -11.21 -6.30 -4.82
C VAL A 57 -9.91 -7.12 -4.85
N TYR A 58 -10.01 -8.37 -5.33
CA TYR A 58 -8.95 -9.24 -5.87
C TYR A 58 -7.66 -9.52 -5.07
N ASN A 59 -7.78 -9.62 -3.73
CA ASN A 59 -6.73 -9.89 -2.72
C ASN A 59 -5.98 -8.66 -2.27
N ARG A 60 -5.08 -8.83 -1.31
CA ARG A 60 -4.13 -7.80 -0.91
C ARG A 60 -2.68 -8.19 -1.27
N LEU A 61 -2.30 -8.90 -2.34
CA LEU A 61 -2.98 -9.34 -3.57
C LEU A 61 -2.50 -10.73 -4.07
N ASP A 62 -1.48 -11.32 -3.43
CA ASP A 62 -1.06 -12.71 -3.67
C ASP A 62 -0.11 -13.19 -2.56
N ARG A 63 -0.62 -13.97 -1.59
CA ARG A 63 0.22 -14.54 -0.50
C ARG A 63 1.28 -15.51 -1.05
N ASN A 64 1.05 -16.02 -2.25
CA ASN A 64 1.87 -17.00 -2.91
C ASN A 64 2.89 -16.33 -3.84
N CYS A 65 2.90 -15.00 -3.96
CA CYS A 65 3.76 -14.26 -4.89
C CYS A 65 3.56 -14.61 -6.37
N CYS A 66 2.37 -15.09 -6.78
CA CYS A 66 2.13 -15.36 -8.20
C CYS A 66 2.11 -14.05 -9.01
N GLY A 67 2.69 -14.10 -10.20
CA GLY A 67 2.88 -12.90 -11.04
C GLY A 67 4.11 -12.06 -10.68
N PHE A 68 4.79 -12.37 -9.57
CA PHE A 68 6.05 -11.73 -9.18
C PHE A 68 7.25 -12.67 -9.38
N LYS A 69 8.45 -12.09 -9.37
CA LYS A 69 9.74 -12.77 -9.26
C LYS A 69 10.22 -12.69 -7.79
N PRO A 70 9.76 -13.59 -6.91
CA PRO A 70 10.16 -13.54 -5.52
C PRO A 70 11.63 -13.93 -5.35
N ARG A 71 12.26 -13.43 -4.29
CA ARG A 71 13.60 -13.81 -3.85
C ARG A 71 13.49 -14.93 -2.81
N LYS A 72 14.62 -15.58 -2.51
CA LYS A 72 14.67 -16.69 -1.57
C LYS A 72 14.22 -16.30 -0.15
N GLU A 73 14.43 -15.05 0.23
CA GLU A 73 14.09 -14.50 1.54
C GLU A 73 12.62 -14.06 1.64
N ASP A 74 11.84 -14.14 0.56
CA ASP A 74 10.42 -13.79 0.60
C ASP A 74 9.63 -14.90 1.30
N THR A 75 8.73 -14.51 2.21
CA THR A 75 7.91 -15.43 3.02
C THR A 75 7.17 -16.48 2.20
N CYS A 76 6.72 -16.13 0.98
CA CYS A 76 6.04 -17.05 0.08
C CYS A 76 6.97 -18.16 -0.46
N VAL A 77 8.26 -17.89 -0.60
CA VAL A 77 9.28 -18.85 -1.03
C VAL A 77 9.70 -19.73 0.14
N GLU A 78 10.04 -19.13 1.28
CA GLU A 78 10.44 -19.85 2.49
C GLU A 78 9.38 -20.87 2.94
N ARG A 79 8.09 -20.52 2.78
CA ARG A 79 6.95 -21.38 3.15
C ARG A 79 6.41 -22.23 2.01
N GLY A 80 7.05 -22.22 0.83
CA GLY A 80 6.63 -23.00 -0.34
C GLY A 80 5.25 -22.62 -0.91
N LEU A 81 4.74 -21.43 -0.58
CA LEU A 81 3.42 -20.95 -1.01
C LEU A 81 3.39 -20.62 -2.50
N TYR A 82 4.51 -20.22 -3.09
CA TYR A 82 4.64 -19.91 -4.52
C TYR A 82 4.37 -21.07 -5.47
N LEU A 83 4.30 -22.30 -4.96
CA LEU A 83 3.90 -23.48 -5.73
C LEU A 83 2.37 -23.57 -5.91
N LYS A 84 1.60 -22.76 -5.17
CA LYS A 84 0.13 -22.77 -5.17
C LYS A 84 -0.43 -21.62 -6.01
N CYS A 85 0.02 -21.50 -7.26
CA CYS A 85 -0.43 -20.46 -8.17
C CYS A 85 -1.51 -20.91 -9.16
N ASP A 86 -1.80 -22.21 -9.20
CA ASP A 86 -2.75 -22.80 -10.15
C ASP A 86 -4.22 -22.65 -9.72
N ASP A 87 -4.47 -22.42 -8.43
CA ASP A 87 -5.81 -22.32 -7.85
C ASP A 87 -6.13 -20.86 -7.47
N GLN A 88 -6.83 -20.16 -8.36
CA GLN A 88 -7.17 -18.74 -8.22
C GLN A 88 -8.38 -18.49 -7.30
N ASP A 89 -9.14 -19.54 -6.97
CA ASP A 89 -10.38 -19.43 -6.19
C ASP A 89 -10.13 -19.54 -4.67
N ASN A 90 -8.93 -19.97 -4.26
CA ASN A 90 -8.55 -20.19 -2.86
C ASN A 90 -7.77 -19.03 -2.21
N ILE A 91 -7.84 -17.82 -2.76
CA ILE A 91 -7.10 -16.69 -2.21
C ILE A 91 -7.99 -15.90 -1.23
N GLU A 92 -7.68 -16.02 0.06
CA GLU A 92 -8.38 -15.29 1.13
C GLU A 92 -7.93 -13.83 1.22
N LEU A 93 -8.89 -12.91 1.30
CA LEU A 93 -8.66 -11.48 1.55
C LEU A 93 -8.23 -11.28 3.01
N VAL A 94 -6.94 -11.01 3.24
CA VAL A 94 -6.42 -10.68 4.58
C VAL A 94 -6.02 -9.22 4.69
N HIS A 95 -5.94 -8.71 5.93
CA HIS A 95 -5.42 -7.38 6.25
C HIS A 95 -6.21 -6.19 5.68
N ILE A 96 -7.49 -6.44 5.37
CA ILE A 96 -8.48 -5.41 5.05
C ILE A 96 -9.47 -5.35 6.20
N ILE A 97 -9.71 -4.14 6.69
CA ILE A 97 -10.56 -3.84 7.84
C ILE A 97 -11.67 -2.90 7.34
N GLN A 98 -12.87 -3.06 7.88
CA GLN A 98 -13.97 -2.12 7.62
C GLN A 98 -14.16 -1.21 8.84
N ARG A 99 -14.58 0.03 8.60
CA ARG A 99 -15.03 0.91 9.67
C ARG A 99 -16.44 0.50 10.07
N LYS A 100 -16.69 0.34 11.38
CA LYS A 100 -18.01 -0.05 11.90
C LYS A 100 -19.15 0.85 11.43
N LEU A 101 -18.87 2.15 11.31
CA LEU A 101 -19.86 3.17 10.95
C LEU A 101 -19.92 3.46 9.44
N ASP A 102 -18.95 2.98 8.66
CA ASP A 102 -18.92 3.12 7.20
C ASP A 102 -18.27 1.89 6.55
N PRO A 103 -19.02 0.80 6.36
CA PRO A 103 -18.50 -0.46 5.81
C PRO A 103 -17.95 -0.34 4.38
N ARG A 104 -18.36 0.69 3.63
CA ARG A 104 -17.83 0.96 2.28
C ARG A 104 -16.39 1.45 2.31
N HIS A 105 -15.98 1.98 3.46
CA HIS A 105 -14.65 2.50 3.67
C HIS A 105 -13.70 1.40 4.15
N LEU A 106 -13.04 0.77 3.19
CA LEU A 106 -12.00 -0.23 3.43
C LEU A 106 -10.71 0.43 3.91
N VAL A 107 -10.16 -0.11 4.99
CA VAL A 107 -8.90 0.27 5.61
C VAL A 107 -7.89 -0.85 5.42
N PHE A 108 -6.66 -0.44 5.11
CA PHE A 108 -5.58 -1.31 4.68
C PHE A 108 -4.45 -1.34 5.73
N ILE A 109 -4.21 -2.52 6.33
CA ILE A 109 -3.15 -2.75 7.33
C ILE A 109 -2.04 -3.70 6.82
N ASP A 110 -0.85 -3.70 7.43
CA ASP A 110 0.31 -4.47 6.92
C ASP A 110 0.66 -4.07 5.48
N ASN A 111 1.07 -2.80 5.32
CA ASN A 111 1.43 -2.20 4.03
C ASN A 111 2.91 -2.41 3.69
N ARG A 112 3.43 -3.63 3.87
CA ARG A 112 4.82 -3.94 3.54
C ARG A 112 5.10 -3.67 2.05
N GLY A 113 6.18 -2.95 1.77
CA GLY A 113 6.58 -2.56 0.42
C GLY A 113 8.05 -2.82 0.16
N TYR A 114 8.38 -3.29 -1.05
CA TYR A 114 9.75 -3.54 -1.48
C TYR A 114 10.19 -2.49 -2.51
N PHE A 115 10.95 -1.50 -2.06
CA PHE A 115 11.47 -0.39 -2.87
C PHE A 115 12.72 -0.76 -3.67
N ASP A 116 13.36 -1.88 -3.33
CA ASP A 116 14.55 -2.42 -3.97
C ASP A 116 14.23 -3.40 -5.13
N ARG A 117 12.94 -3.63 -5.42
CA ARG A 117 12.48 -4.44 -6.55
C ARG A 117 12.32 -3.55 -7.78
N GLY A 118 12.89 -4.00 -8.90
CA GLY A 118 12.81 -3.32 -10.19
C GLY A 118 11.39 -3.27 -10.76
N GLU A 119 11.20 -2.44 -11.77
CA GLU A 119 9.93 -2.25 -12.47
C GLU A 119 9.50 -3.47 -13.29
N ASP A 120 10.44 -4.36 -13.63
CA ASP A 120 10.17 -5.65 -14.29
C ASP A 120 9.48 -6.66 -13.37
N ASN A 121 9.37 -6.34 -12.08
CA ASN A 121 8.68 -7.10 -11.05
C ASN A 121 7.30 -6.52 -10.71
N LEU A 122 6.75 -5.61 -11.53
CA LEU A 122 5.38 -5.12 -11.37
C LEU A 122 4.39 -6.13 -11.96
N ASP A 123 3.29 -6.37 -11.24
CA ASP A 123 2.18 -7.19 -11.72
C ASP A 123 0.91 -6.33 -11.91
N PHE A 124 0.32 -6.40 -13.10
CA PHE A 124 -0.89 -5.66 -13.48
C PHE A 124 -2.16 -6.51 -13.41
N LYS A 125 -2.07 -7.79 -13.00
CA LYS A 125 -3.21 -8.70 -12.86
C LYS A 125 -4.40 -8.06 -12.13
N LEU A 126 -4.10 -7.18 -11.18
CA LEU A 126 -5.05 -6.54 -10.27
C LEU A 126 -5.74 -5.32 -10.87
N LEU A 127 -5.12 -4.73 -11.89
CA LEU A 127 -5.74 -3.67 -12.66
C LEU A 127 -6.67 -4.25 -13.74
N LYS A 128 -6.65 -5.57 -13.95
CA LYS A 128 -7.55 -6.22 -14.91
C LYS A 128 -8.99 -6.08 -14.44
N GLY A 129 -9.85 -5.59 -15.34
CA GLY A 129 -11.27 -5.37 -15.05
C GLY A 129 -11.58 -4.06 -14.34
N ILE A 130 -10.57 -3.32 -13.83
CA ILE A 130 -10.76 -1.96 -13.34
C ILE A 130 -11.00 -1.05 -14.55
N LYS A 131 -12.11 -0.32 -14.53
CA LYS A 131 -12.53 0.58 -15.63
C LYS A 131 -12.44 2.05 -15.27
N GLU A 132 -12.40 2.37 -13.98
CA GLU A 132 -12.50 3.73 -13.45
C GLU A 132 -11.51 3.92 -12.30
N LEU A 133 -10.90 5.10 -12.23
CA LEU A 133 -9.98 5.51 -11.17
C LEU A 133 -10.29 6.94 -10.69
N PRO A 134 -9.98 7.25 -9.42
CA PRO A 134 -10.28 8.55 -8.83
C PRO A 134 -9.40 9.66 -9.40
N GLU A 135 -10.01 10.76 -9.83
CA GLU A 135 -9.35 11.95 -10.38
C GLU A 135 -8.38 12.60 -9.39
N SER A 136 -8.75 12.64 -8.11
CA SER A 136 -7.91 13.17 -7.02
C SER A 136 -6.52 12.52 -7.01
N ALA A 137 -6.46 11.17 -7.07
CA ALA A 137 -5.18 10.45 -7.08
C ALA A 137 -4.47 10.59 -8.43
N VAL A 138 -5.17 10.38 -9.55
CA VAL A 138 -4.56 10.40 -10.89
C VAL A 138 -4.00 11.78 -11.24
N SER A 139 -4.68 12.86 -10.83
CA SER A 139 -4.20 14.22 -11.04
C SER A 139 -2.89 14.49 -10.29
N VAL A 140 -2.76 14.03 -9.04
CA VAL A 140 -1.50 14.13 -8.28
C VAL A 140 -0.37 13.40 -8.99
N LEU A 141 -0.61 12.17 -9.46
CA LEU A 141 0.39 11.39 -10.20
C LEU A 141 0.81 12.07 -11.51
N LYS A 142 -0.12 12.75 -12.21
CA LYS A 142 0.17 13.51 -13.43
C LYS A 142 0.87 14.85 -13.17
N SER A 143 0.59 15.49 -12.04
CA SER A 143 0.90 16.91 -11.80
C SER A 143 2.38 17.25 -11.61
N GLN A 144 3.31 16.29 -11.71
CA GLN A 144 4.72 16.43 -11.34
C GLN A 144 4.96 16.95 -9.89
N ARG A 145 3.90 17.11 -9.08
CA ARG A 145 3.96 17.58 -7.68
C ARG A 145 4.05 16.43 -6.68
N LEU A 146 4.04 15.18 -7.14
CA LEU A 146 4.09 14.01 -6.26
C LEU A 146 5.34 14.06 -5.35
N ARG A 147 6.51 14.31 -5.94
CA ARG A 147 7.76 14.48 -5.19
C ARG A 147 7.71 15.60 -4.17
N GLU A 148 7.27 16.80 -4.57
CA GLU A 148 7.19 17.95 -3.68
C GLU A 148 6.31 17.65 -2.46
N ARG A 149 5.10 17.10 -2.70
CA ARG A 149 4.16 16.74 -1.64
C ARG A 149 4.71 15.63 -0.74
N LEU A 150 5.37 14.62 -1.30
CA LEU A 150 6.00 13.55 -0.53
C LEU A 150 7.13 14.08 0.35
N LEU A 151 8.02 14.91 -0.20
CA LEU A 151 9.10 15.53 0.57
C LEU A 151 8.55 16.35 1.73
N GLN A 152 7.55 17.21 1.48
CA GLN A 152 6.91 18.01 2.53
C GLN A 152 6.26 17.15 3.60
N SER A 153 5.51 16.12 3.21
CA SER A 153 4.81 15.23 4.14
C SER A 153 5.76 14.38 4.97
N LEU A 154 6.78 13.77 4.36
CA LEU A 154 7.73 12.89 5.01
C LEU A 154 8.69 13.66 5.92
N PHE A 155 9.01 14.92 5.59
CA PHE A 155 9.88 15.76 6.43
C PHE A 155 9.30 16.06 7.82
N LEU A 156 7.98 15.94 7.98
CA LEU A 156 7.30 16.10 9.26
C LEU A 156 7.56 14.92 10.21
N ASP A 157 7.73 13.71 9.68
CA ASP A 157 8.14 12.54 10.48
C ASP A 157 9.67 12.47 10.52
N LYS A 158 10.27 13.17 11.49
CA LYS A 158 11.74 13.21 11.66
C LYS A 158 12.36 11.85 11.90
N VAL A 159 11.66 10.96 12.60
CA VAL A 159 12.18 9.62 12.90
C VAL A 159 12.26 8.81 11.62
N TYR A 160 11.19 8.81 10.82
CA TYR A 160 11.19 8.19 9.51
C TYR A 160 12.27 8.81 8.62
N TRP A 161 12.28 10.13 8.48
CA TRP A 161 13.21 10.87 7.61
C TRP A 161 14.67 10.51 7.86
N GLU A 162 15.11 10.57 9.11
CA GLU A 162 16.50 10.23 9.47
C GLU A 162 16.77 8.73 9.33
N SER A 163 15.79 7.86 9.64
CA SER A 163 15.95 6.41 9.48
C SER A 163 16.18 5.97 8.02
N GLN A 164 15.70 6.77 7.06
CA GLN A 164 15.90 6.51 5.64
C GLN A 164 17.21 7.12 5.12
N GLY A 165 18.06 7.72 5.96
CA GLY A 165 19.29 8.39 5.53
C GLY A 165 19.06 9.84 5.08
N GLY A 166 18.04 10.50 5.66
CA GLY A 166 17.72 11.89 5.39
C GLY A 166 17.24 12.14 3.96
N ARG A 167 17.46 13.35 3.45
CA ARG A 167 16.95 13.79 2.14
C ARG A 167 17.35 12.85 1.01
N GLN A 168 18.61 12.45 0.96
CA GLN A 168 19.13 11.63 -0.14
C GLN A 168 18.45 10.27 -0.21
N GLY A 169 18.22 9.61 0.93
CA GLY A 169 17.53 8.33 0.94
C GLY A 169 16.05 8.45 0.65
N ILE A 170 15.38 9.50 1.15
CA ILE A 170 13.99 9.80 0.80
C ILE A 170 13.84 10.06 -0.70
N GLU A 171 14.74 10.82 -1.32
CA GLU A 171 14.70 11.06 -2.76
C GLU A 171 14.83 9.76 -3.57
N LYS A 172 15.68 8.81 -3.15
CA LYS A 172 15.77 7.48 -3.79
C LYS A 172 14.47 6.69 -3.69
N LEU A 173 13.77 6.74 -2.56
CA LEU A 173 12.47 6.09 -2.41
C LEU A 173 11.42 6.75 -3.33
N ILE A 174 11.41 8.08 -3.39
CA ILE A 174 10.51 8.83 -4.28
C ILE A 174 10.81 8.52 -5.76
N ASP A 175 12.07 8.37 -6.16
CA ASP A 175 12.44 7.99 -7.53
C ASP A 175 11.77 6.68 -7.96
N VAL A 176 11.76 5.67 -7.08
CA VAL A 176 11.08 4.38 -7.33
C VAL A 176 9.58 4.60 -7.52
N ILE A 177 8.96 5.39 -6.65
CA ILE A 177 7.51 5.66 -6.73
C ILE A 177 7.16 6.44 -8.01
N GLU A 178 7.96 7.44 -8.40
CA GLU A 178 7.70 8.19 -9.62
C GLU A 178 7.88 7.35 -10.88
N ARG A 179 8.89 6.45 -10.93
CA ARG A 179 9.04 5.50 -12.03
C ARG A 179 7.81 4.59 -12.14
N ARG A 180 7.36 4.02 -11.02
CA ARG A 180 6.15 3.17 -10.98
C ARG A 180 4.88 3.94 -11.32
N ALA A 181 4.75 5.20 -10.89
CA ALA A 181 3.63 6.06 -11.25
C ALA A 181 3.55 6.32 -12.76
N LYS A 182 4.69 6.57 -13.44
CA LYS A 182 4.72 6.73 -14.90
C LYS A 182 4.26 5.46 -15.62
N ILE A 183 4.67 4.29 -15.13
CA ILE A 183 4.24 3.01 -15.69
C ILE A 183 2.73 2.80 -15.49
N LEU A 184 2.22 3.09 -14.29
CA LEU A 184 0.78 3.03 -14.01
C LEU A 184 -0.02 3.97 -14.92
N LEU A 185 0.44 5.22 -15.10
CA LEU A 185 -0.22 6.17 -16.00
C LEU A 185 -0.21 5.69 -17.47
N THR A 186 0.87 5.04 -17.89
CA THR A 186 0.96 4.44 -19.23
C THR A 186 -0.06 3.31 -19.38
N TYR A 187 -0.18 2.45 -18.36
CA TYR A 187 -1.17 1.38 -18.32
C TYR A 187 -2.61 1.93 -18.38
N ILE A 188 -2.92 2.95 -17.57
CA ILE A 188 -4.23 3.63 -17.53
C ILE A 188 -4.62 4.13 -18.92
N ASN A 189 -3.70 4.80 -19.61
CA ASN A 189 -3.93 5.33 -20.94
C ASN A 189 -4.13 4.20 -21.98
N ALA A 190 -3.24 3.20 -21.97
CA ALA A 190 -3.29 2.08 -22.91
C ALA A 190 -4.57 1.24 -22.81
N HIS A 191 -5.16 1.14 -21.62
CA HIS A 191 -6.37 0.36 -21.37
C HIS A 191 -7.65 1.19 -21.37
N GLY A 192 -7.57 2.50 -21.68
CA GLY A 192 -8.73 3.38 -21.72
C GLY A 192 -9.47 3.49 -20.38
N ILE A 193 -8.75 3.36 -19.26
CA ILE A 193 -9.34 3.49 -17.92
C ILE A 193 -9.79 4.93 -17.73
N LYS A 194 -11.06 5.11 -17.38
CA LYS A 194 -11.65 6.43 -17.16
C LYS A 194 -11.19 7.01 -15.84
N VAL A 195 -10.99 8.32 -15.81
CA VAL A 195 -10.70 9.07 -14.59
C VAL A 195 -11.96 9.82 -14.22
N ILE A 196 -12.49 9.55 -13.02
CA ILE A 196 -13.77 10.10 -12.56
C ILE A 196 -13.58 10.92 -11.28
N PRO A 197 -14.36 12.00 -11.08
CA PRO A 197 -14.43 12.67 -9.79
C PRO A 197 -14.86 11.67 -8.71
N MET A 198 -14.25 11.74 -7.52
CA MET A 198 -14.79 11.02 -6.38
C MET A 198 -16.05 11.73 -5.90
N ASN A 199 -17.17 11.02 -5.84
CA ASN A 199 -18.30 11.47 -5.04
C ASN A 199 -17.91 11.24 -3.57
N GLU A 200 -17.82 12.33 -2.79
CA GLU A 200 -17.65 12.26 -1.34
C GLU A 200 -18.90 11.68 -0.65
#